data_AF-A0A6P7NAH2-F1
#
_entry.id   AF-A0A6P7NAH2-F1
#
_cell.length_a   1.000
_cell.length_b   1.000
_cell.length_c   1.000
_cell.angle_alpha   90.00
_cell.angle_beta   90.00
_cell.angle_gamma   90.00
#
_symmetry.space_group_name_H-M   'P 1'
#
loop_
_entity.id
_entity.type
_entity.pdbx_description
1 polymer ?
#
loop_
_entity_poly.entity_id
_entity_poly.type
_entity_poly.pdbx_seq_one_letter_code
_entity_poly.pdbx_strand_id
1 'polypeptide(L)'
;MDCNKRVLRSRTQLSVFTCLFILLKAEESLDDGGGWSLGSDFSLHDEGPCNVDVIDSSSVSYQQFIERYAYNRPVILRGLNDNTKFRFLCSKSSLLQEYGARKVRLSTANTYSYRKVDVPFQEYVDVLLKPQSNNVLGSDTLYFFGDNNFTEWQNLFEHYEPPPYVLPHTSGAYSFGIAGPGTGVPFHWHGPGYSEVIYGRKKPTPTCRRKRLHWSAPSSLARCCISLTAGGTQH
;
A
#
# COMPACT_ATOMS: atom_id res chain seq x y z
N MET A 1 -54.53 66.47 -44.25
CA MET A 1 -53.17 66.94 -44.56
C MET A 1 -52.48 67.22 -43.25
N ASP A 2 -51.82 66.21 -42.68
CA ASP A 2 -50.64 66.42 -41.84
C ASP A 2 -49.89 65.10 -41.74
N CYS A 3 -48.70 65.07 -42.32
CA CYS A 3 -47.79 63.92 -42.33
C CYS A 3 -46.38 64.47 -42.42
N ASN A 4 -45.60 64.38 -41.35
CA ASN A 4 -44.16 64.15 -41.36
C ASN A 4 -43.70 63.87 -39.92
N LYS A 5 -43.44 62.62 -39.56
CA LYS A 5 -42.23 61.78 -39.79
C LYS A 5 -41.13 61.98 -38.74
N ARG A 6 -40.97 60.88 -37.99
CA ARG A 6 -39.75 60.25 -37.47
C ARG A 6 -38.97 60.94 -36.35
N VAL A 7 -39.09 60.35 -35.17
CA VAL A 7 -37.91 59.92 -34.39
C VAL A 7 -38.19 58.50 -33.87
N LEU A 8 -37.64 57.48 -34.54
CA LEU A 8 -37.48 56.14 -33.97
C LEU A 8 -36.22 56.19 -33.09
N ARG A 9 -36.37 56.03 -31.76
CA ARG A 9 -35.25 55.75 -30.86
C ARG A 9 -35.27 54.28 -30.49
N SER A 10 -34.08 53.69 -30.48
CA SER A 10 -33.80 52.26 -30.57
C SER A 10 -34.34 51.45 -29.40
N ARG A 11 -34.72 50.21 -29.70
CA ARG A 11 -35.08 49.19 -28.72
C ARG A 11 -33.99 48.12 -28.72
N THR A 12 -33.56 47.79 -27.50
CA THR A 12 -33.04 46.48 -27.05
C THR A 12 -31.83 45.89 -27.75
N GLN A 13 -30.74 45.74 -26.99
CA GLN A 13 -30.30 44.42 -26.53
C GLN A 13 -29.22 44.62 -25.44
N LEU A 14 -29.58 44.33 -24.20
CA LEU A 14 -28.65 44.19 -23.09
C LEU A 14 -28.15 42.74 -23.16
N SER A 15 -26.96 42.50 -23.71
CA SER A 15 -26.34 41.18 -23.75
C SER A 15 -26.03 40.74 -22.32
N VAL A 16 -26.86 39.85 -21.77
CA VAL A 16 -26.55 39.09 -20.56
C VAL A 16 -25.63 37.96 -20.96
N PHE A 17 -24.32 38.20 -20.92
CA PHE A 17 -23.32 37.13 -20.96
C PHE A 17 -23.37 36.41 -19.60
N THR A 18 -24.25 35.42 -19.47
CA THR A 18 -24.19 34.45 -18.38
C THR A 18 -22.99 33.56 -18.65
N CYS A 19 -21.80 33.95 -18.17
CA CYS A 19 -20.65 33.06 -18.08
C CYS A 19 -21.00 31.96 -17.07
N LEU A 20 -21.52 30.85 -17.58
CA LEU A 20 -21.60 29.59 -16.86
C LEU A 20 -20.16 29.08 -16.71
N PHE A 21 -19.44 29.60 -15.72
CA PHE A 21 -18.21 29.01 -15.25
C PHE A 21 -18.57 27.65 -14.65
N ILE A 22 -18.48 26.60 -15.46
CA ILE A 22 -18.40 25.23 -14.98
C ILE A 22 -17.07 25.17 -14.21
N LEU A 23 -17.14 25.43 -12.91
CA LEU A 23 -16.12 25.03 -11.95
C LEU A 23 -16.11 23.51 -11.97
N LEU A 24 -15.31 22.92 -12.86
CA LEU A 24 -14.72 21.62 -12.64
C LEU A 24 -13.83 21.79 -11.40
N LYS A 25 -14.45 21.66 -10.22
CA LYS A 25 -13.73 21.26 -9.02
C LYS A 25 -13.11 19.92 -9.39
N ALA A 26 -11.82 19.93 -9.69
CA ALA A 26 -11.00 18.75 -9.50
C ALA A 26 -11.18 18.39 -8.03
N GLU A 27 -12.05 17.43 -7.77
CA GLU A 27 -12.04 16.72 -6.51
C GLU A 27 -10.65 16.08 -6.47
N GLU A 28 -9.74 16.68 -5.71
CA GLU A 28 -8.62 15.90 -5.20
C GLU A 28 -9.30 14.72 -4.51
N SER A 29 -9.22 13.55 -5.13
CA SER A 29 -9.65 12.31 -4.50
C SER A 29 -8.80 12.22 -3.25
N LEU A 30 -9.38 12.59 -2.11
CA LEU A 30 -8.81 12.23 -0.82
C LEU A 30 -8.57 10.73 -0.94
N ASP A 31 -7.30 10.34 -0.83
CA ASP A 31 -6.94 8.92 -0.81
C ASP A 31 -7.74 8.28 0.31
N ASP A 32 -8.83 7.60 -0.04
CA ASP A 32 -9.81 7.02 0.88
C ASP A 32 -9.23 5.78 1.60
N GLY A 33 -7.96 5.48 1.35
CA GLY A 33 -7.27 4.30 1.86
C GLY A 33 -7.82 3.01 1.26
N GLY A 34 -8.52 3.06 0.11
CA GLY A 34 -9.11 1.92 -0.57
C GLY A 34 -10.19 1.22 0.24
N GLY A 35 -10.81 1.91 1.20
CA GLY A 35 -11.77 1.31 2.14
C GLY A 35 -11.14 0.45 3.24
N TRP A 36 -9.81 0.50 3.42
CA TRP A 36 -9.09 -0.20 4.50
C TRP A 36 -8.94 0.64 5.78
N SER A 37 -9.53 1.83 5.81
CA SER A 37 -9.53 2.69 6.99
C SER A 37 -10.39 2.11 8.10
N LEU A 38 -9.85 2.13 9.31
CA LEU A 38 -10.58 1.92 10.55
C LEU A 38 -10.75 3.29 11.23
N GLY A 39 -11.82 3.45 12.01
CA GLY A 39 -12.22 4.74 12.60
C GLY A 39 -11.09 5.48 13.33
N SER A 40 -11.26 6.80 13.46
CA SER A 40 -10.29 7.82 13.91
C SER A 40 -9.59 7.58 15.26
N ASP A 41 -10.04 6.59 16.04
CA ASP A 41 -9.67 6.44 17.45
C ASP A 41 -8.34 5.70 17.66
N PHE A 42 -7.78 5.10 16.60
CA PHE A 42 -6.46 4.45 16.62
C PHE A 42 -5.39 5.32 15.95
N SER A 43 -5.11 6.48 16.55
CA SER A 43 -3.93 7.28 16.22
C SER A 43 -2.76 6.83 17.10
N LEU A 44 -1.77 6.17 16.49
CA LEU A 44 -0.52 5.87 17.17
C LEU A 44 0.34 7.15 17.18
N HIS A 45 0.93 7.43 18.33
CA HIS A 45 1.74 8.65 18.54
C HIS A 45 2.87 8.77 17.52
N ASP A 46 3.27 10.00 17.20
CA ASP A 46 4.46 10.25 16.40
C ASP A 46 5.70 9.76 17.15
N GLU A 47 6.31 8.68 16.64
CA GLU A 47 7.39 7.94 17.31
C GLU A 47 8.79 8.34 16.81
N GLY A 48 8.95 9.55 16.27
CA GLY A 48 10.25 10.17 16.00
C GLY A 48 10.74 10.07 14.54
N PRO A 49 11.94 10.63 14.27
CA PRO A 49 12.43 10.84 12.91
C PRO A 49 12.81 9.54 12.19
N CYS A 50 12.49 9.46 10.89
CA CYS A 50 13.00 8.43 10.00
C CYS A 50 14.45 8.76 9.60
N ASN A 51 15.36 7.80 9.77
CA ASN A 51 16.78 7.95 9.44
C ASN A 51 17.22 7.09 8.23
N VAL A 52 16.26 6.51 7.52
CA VAL A 52 16.51 5.75 6.28
C VAL A 52 16.56 6.72 5.11
N ASP A 53 17.54 6.57 4.21
CA ASP A 53 17.64 7.37 2.98
C ASP A 53 16.33 7.24 2.18
N VAL A 54 15.73 8.37 1.81
CA VAL A 54 14.54 8.44 0.96
C VAL A 54 14.91 9.14 -0.34
N ILE A 55 14.82 8.44 -1.46
CA ILE A 55 15.24 8.95 -2.76
C ILE A 55 14.17 8.70 -3.81
N ASP A 56 14.05 9.63 -4.76
CA ASP A 56 13.22 9.43 -5.94
C ASP A 56 13.95 8.52 -6.94
N SER A 57 13.23 7.61 -7.58
CA SER A 57 13.83 6.64 -8.50
C SER A 57 14.51 7.32 -9.69
N SER A 58 14.05 8.51 -10.10
CA SER A 58 14.66 9.30 -11.19
C SER A 58 16.04 9.86 -10.82
N SER A 59 16.37 9.89 -9.52
CA SER A 59 17.62 10.46 -9.00
C SER A 59 18.73 9.43 -8.80
N VAL A 60 18.48 8.16 -9.05
CA VAL A 60 19.43 7.07 -8.83
C VAL A 60 19.45 6.10 -10.01
N SER A 61 20.64 5.83 -10.56
CA SER A 61 20.80 4.80 -11.59
C SER A 61 20.85 3.41 -10.97
N TYR A 62 20.62 2.37 -11.79
CA TYR A 62 20.78 0.99 -11.35
C TYR A 62 22.19 0.72 -10.76
N GLN A 63 23.24 1.21 -11.42
CA GLN A 63 24.62 1.05 -10.95
C GLN A 63 24.83 1.71 -9.59
N GLN A 64 24.34 2.95 -9.41
CA GLN A 64 24.42 3.65 -8.13
C GLN A 64 23.63 2.92 -7.04
N PHE A 65 22.50 2.30 -7.38
CA PHE A 65 21.73 1.48 -6.45
C PHE A 65 22.55 0.27 -5.97
N ILE A 66 23.15 -0.47 -6.91
CA ILE A 66 23.97 -1.64 -6.60
C ILE A 66 25.18 -1.26 -5.73
N GLU A 67 25.90 -0.21 -6.08
CA GLU A 67 27.12 0.20 -5.38
C GLU A 67 26.82 0.77 -3.98
N ARG A 68 25.76 1.57 -3.84
CA ARG A 68 25.50 2.34 -2.61
C ARG A 68 24.57 1.65 -1.62
N TYR A 69 23.58 0.90 -2.11
CA TYR A 69 22.46 0.41 -1.29
C TYR A 69 22.40 -1.11 -1.24
N ALA A 70 22.52 -1.79 -2.39
CA ALA A 70 22.43 -3.26 -2.42
C ALA A 70 23.42 -3.88 -1.42
N TYR A 71 22.91 -4.78 -0.57
CA TYR A 71 23.64 -5.48 0.50
C TYR A 71 24.24 -4.60 1.62
N ASN A 72 24.22 -3.27 1.49
CA ASN A 72 24.97 -2.36 2.36
C ASN A 72 24.08 -1.63 3.37
N ARG A 73 22.95 -1.05 2.92
CA ARG A 73 22.06 -0.25 3.78
C ARG A 73 20.63 -0.19 3.21
N PRO A 74 19.61 -0.04 4.06
CA PRO A 74 18.23 0.14 3.62
C PRO A 74 18.05 1.49 2.90
N VAL A 75 17.09 1.54 1.98
CA VAL A 75 16.67 2.75 1.25
C VAL A 75 15.17 2.69 0.97
N ILE A 76 14.50 3.83 0.99
CA ILE A 76 13.11 3.99 0.53
C ILE A 76 13.15 4.65 -0.85
N LEU A 77 12.70 3.92 -1.87
CA LEU A 77 12.58 4.41 -3.23
C LEU A 77 11.15 4.92 -3.48
N ARG A 78 11.02 6.14 -4.01
CA ARG A 78 9.75 6.75 -4.44
C ARG A 78 9.69 6.87 -5.96
N GLY A 79 8.49 7.05 -6.50
CA GLY A 79 8.31 7.27 -7.94
C GLY A 79 8.78 6.08 -8.78
N LEU A 80 8.49 4.85 -8.33
CA LEU A 80 8.77 3.62 -9.09
C LEU A 80 7.67 3.41 -10.14
N ASN A 81 7.37 2.15 -10.47
CA ASN A 81 6.43 1.77 -11.52
C ASN A 81 4.99 2.27 -11.25
N ASP A 82 4.20 2.32 -12.32
CA ASP A 82 2.77 2.66 -12.24
C ASP A 82 1.93 1.44 -11.83
N ASN A 83 1.80 1.23 -10.53
CA ASN A 83 0.93 0.22 -9.95
C ASN A 83 -0.50 0.76 -9.68
N THR A 84 -0.97 1.80 -10.36
CA THR A 84 -2.31 2.40 -10.10
C THR A 84 -3.44 1.39 -10.25
N LYS A 85 -3.43 0.58 -11.31
CA LYS A 85 -4.42 -0.49 -11.52
C LYS A 85 -4.33 -1.56 -10.43
N PHE A 86 -3.13 -2.02 -10.13
CA PHE A 86 -2.89 -3.00 -9.07
C PHE A 86 -3.41 -2.51 -7.72
N ARG A 87 -3.13 -1.24 -7.40
CA ARG A 87 -3.62 -0.57 -6.20
C ARG A 87 -5.14 -0.53 -6.16
N PHE A 88 -5.82 -0.13 -7.24
CA PHE A 88 -7.29 -0.15 -7.31
C PHE A 88 -7.86 -1.55 -7.05
N LEU A 89 -7.29 -2.58 -7.67
CA LEU A 89 -7.71 -3.98 -7.47
C LEU A 89 -7.47 -4.47 -6.04
N CYS A 90 -6.52 -3.86 -5.33
CA CYS A 90 -6.26 -4.11 -3.91
C CYS A 90 -7.22 -3.36 -2.97
N SER A 91 -8.20 -2.60 -3.47
CA SER A 91 -9.21 -1.97 -2.60
C SER A 91 -10.04 -3.03 -1.87
N LYS A 92 -10.59 -2.67 -0.71
CA LYS A 92 -11.39 -3.59 0.12
C LYS A 92 -12.56 -4.17 -0.64
N SER A 93 -13.30 -3.33 -1.37
CA SER A 93 -14.45 -3.75 -2.17
C SER A 93 -14.05 -4.66 -3.32
N SER A 94 -13.00 -4.32 -4.08
CA SER A 94 -12.52 -5.16 -5.18
C SER A 94 -12.04 -6.53 -4.71
N LEU A 95 -11.26 -6.59 -3.62
CA LEU A 95 -10.79 -7.86 -3.08
C LEU A 95 -11.94 -8.72 -2.51
N LEU A 96 -12.90 -8.12 -1.81
CA LEU A 96 -14.06 -8.85 -1.29
C LEU A 96 -14.95 -9.37 -2.43
N GLN A 97 -15.15 -8.59 -3.48
CA GLN A 97 -15.95 -9.00 -4.63
C GLN A 97 -15.35 -10.23 -5.34
N GLU A 98 -14.05 -10.21 -5.62
CA GLU A 98 -13.38 -11.26 -6.40
C GLU A 98 -12.93 -12.46 -5.55
N TYR A 99 -12.48 -12.21 -4.32
CA TYR A 99 -11.82 -13.21 -3.47
C TYR A 99 -12.59 -13.54 -2.19
N GLY A 100 -13.69 -12.86 -1.86
CA GLY A 100 -14.40 -12.97 -0.57
C GLY A 100 -14.75 -14.40 -0.15
N ALA A 101 -15.25 -15.22 -1.08
CA ALA A 101 -15.61 -16.62 -0.81
C ALA A 101 -14.41 -17.58 -0.79
N ARG A 102 -13.23 -17.16 -1.26
CA ARG A 102 -12.05 -18.03 -1.34
C ARG A 102 -11.42 -18.23 0.02
N LYS A 103 -10.88 -19.42 0.27
CA LYS A 103 -10.17 -19.70 1.52
C LYS A 103 -8.79 -19.07 1.50
N VAL A 104 -8.46 -18.33 2.54
CA VAL A 104 -7.12 -17.82 2.80
C VAL A 104 -6.54 -18.48 4.02
N ARG A 105 -5.24 -18.74 3.98
CA ARG A 105 -4.50 -19.29 5.11
C ARG A 105 -3.94 -18.16 5.97
N LEU A 106 -4.42 -18.07 7.19
CA LEU A 106 -3.92 -17.17 8.21
C LEU A 106 -2.82 -17.85 9.01
N SER A 107 -1.76 -17.12 9.32
CA SER A 107 -0.68 -17.57 10.20
C SER A 107 -0.64 -16.72 11.46
N THR A 108 -0.07 -17.24 12.54
CA THR A 108 0.25 -16.41 13.71
C THR A 108 1.40 -15.47 13.40
N ALA A 109 1.31 -14.23 13.87
CA ALA A 109 2.30 -13.17 13.68
C ALA A 109 3.56 -13.34 14.58
N ASN A 110 4.10 -14.56 14.65
CA ASN A 110 5.35 -14.87 15.34
C ASN A 110 6.36 -15.49 14.37
N THR A 111 7.62 -15.62 14.78
CA THR A 111 8.74 -16.07 13.91
C THR A 111 8.54 -17.46 13.30
N TYR A 112 7.69 -18.31 13.89
CA TYR A 112 7.56 -19.72 13.52
C TYR A 112 6.18 -20.09 12.97
N SER A 113 5.23 -19.15 12.93
CA SER A 113 3.88 -19.33 12.38
C SER A 113 3.17 -20.62 12.82
N TYR A 114 3.29 -20.98 14.12
CA TYR A 114 2.93 -22.31 14.63
C TYR A 114 1.47 -22.71 14.39
N ARG A 115 0.53 -21.76 14.36
CA ARG A 115 -0.88 -22.02 14.07
C ARG A 115 -1.23 -21.45 12.70
N LYS A 116 -1.83 -22.32 11.87
CA LYS A 116 -2.38 -21.98 10.56
C LYS A 116 -3.88 -22.26 10.57
N VAL A 117 -4.68 -21.32 10.06
CA VAL A 117 -6.15 -21.45 10.01
C VAL A 117 -6.62 -21.02 8.63
N ASP A 118 -7.44 -21.85 7.99
CA ASP A 118 -8.05 -21.53 6.72
C ASP A 118 -9.47 -20.99 6.95
N VAL A 119 -9.73 -19.77 6.48
CA VAL A 119 -11.04 -19.10 6.57
C VAL A 119 -11.41 -18.47 5.24
N PRO A 120 -12.70 -18.27 4.91
CA PRO A 120 -13.09 -17.40 3.80
C PRO A 120 -12.45 -16.00 3.96
N PHE A 121 -11.97 -15.42 2.86
CA PHE A 121 -11.37 -14.09 2.88
C PHE A 121 -12.31 -13.03 3.45
N GLN A 122 -13.60 -13.14 3.14
CA GLN A 122 -14.63 -12.26 3.70
C GLN A 122 -14.73 -12.39 5.22
N GLU A 123 -14.70 -13.62 5.77
CA GLU A 123 -14.68 -13.83 7.22
C GLU A 123 -13.44 -13.22 7.86
N TYR A 124 -12.27 -13.36 7.23
CA TYR A 124 -11.05 -12.71 7.69
C TYR A 124 -11.24 -11.18 7.77
N VAL A 125 -11.73 -10.56 6.69
CA VAL A 125 -11.88 -9.10 6.60
C VAL A 125 -12.95 -8.56 7.54
N ASP A 126 -14.08 -9.25 7.68
CA ASP A 126 -15.23 -8.75 8.44
C ASP A 126 -15.11 -9.03 9.95
N VAL A 127 -14.43 -10.12 10.34
CA VAL A 127 -14.44 -10.61 11.73
C VAL A 127 -13.05 -10.56 12.38
N LEU A 128 -12.01 -10.93 11.65
CA LEU A 128 -10.68 -11.16 12.22
C LEU A 128 -9.71 -9.99 12.00
N LEU A 129 -9.90 -9.21 10.95
CA LEU A 129 -9.08 -8.06 10.57
C LEU A 129 -9.41 -6.85 11.45
N LYS A 130 -8.90 -6.87 12.68
CA LYS A 130 -9.13 -5.83 13.71
C LYS A 130 -7.83 -5.22 14.23
N PRO A 131 -7.87 -3.98 14.76
CA PRO A 131 -6.73 -3.42 15.48
C PRO A 131 -6.25 -4.35 16.60
N GLN A 132 -4.93 -4.49 16.72
CA GLN A 132 -4.30 -5.24 17.80
C GLN A 132 -3.88 -4.28 18.91
N SER A 133 -4.15 -4.66 20.15
CA SER A 133 -3.63 -3.95 21.34
C SER A 133 -2.15 -4.28 21.54
N ASN A 134 -1.38 -3.34 22.10
CA ASN A 134 0.03 -3.53 22.43
C ASN A 134 0.29 -4.67 23.43
N ASN A 135 -0.75 -5.14 24.12
CA ASN A 135 -0.66 -6.24 25.09
C ASN A 135 -0.93 -7.62 24.47
N VAL A 136 -1.33 -7.69 23.19
CA VAL A 136 -1.57 -8.96 22.49
C VAL A 136 -0.26 -9.52 21.98
N LEU A 137 0.01 -10.79 22.28
CA LEU A 137 1.20 -11.47 21.78
C LEU A 137 1.05 -11.75 20.28
N GLY A 138 2.15 -11.66 19.52
CA GLY A 138 2.16 -12.03 18.11
C GLY A 138 1.76 -13.50 17.84
N SER A 139 1.89 -14.38 18.84
CA SER A 139 1.36 -15.76 18.77
C SER A 139 -0.16 -15.84 18.73
N ASP A 140 -0.84 -14.80 19.19
CA ASP A 140 -2.29 -14.76 19.34
C ASP A 140 -2.94 -13.89 18.25
N THR A 141 -2.13 -13.16 17.49
CA THR A 141 -2.56 -12.39 16.32
C THR A 141 -2.47 -13.24 15.06
N LEU A 142 -3.63 -13.46 14.41
CA LEU A 142 -3.69 -14.04 13.07
C LEU A 142 -3.58 -12.94 12.01
N TYR A 143 -2.83 -13.20 10.95
CA TYR A 143 -2.72 -12.32 9.80
C TYR A 143 -2.58 -13.12 8.50
N PHE A 144 -3.04 -12.53 7.41
CA PHE A 144 -2.96 -13.14 6.08
C PHE A 144 -1.63 -12.74 5.43
N PHE A 145 -0.65 -13.63 5.40
CA PHE A 145 0.67 -13.39 4.80
C PHE A 145 1.46 -14.70 4.63
N GLY A 146 2.33 -14.76 3.62
CA GLY A 146 3.36 -15.81 3.48
C GLY A 146 2.93 -17.07 2.74
N ASP A 147 1.78 -17.67 3.07
CA ASP A 147 1.28 -18.91 2.46
C ASP A 147 0.29 -18.65 1.29
N ASN A 148 0.60 -17.70 0.42
CA ASN A 148 -0.28 -17.40 -0.71
C ASN A 148 -0.21 -18.52 -1.76
N ASN A 149 -1.35 -19.05 -2.18
CA ASN A 149 -1.41 -19.86 -3.39
C ASN A 149 -1.34 -18.93 -4.61
N PHE A 150 -0.16 -18.76 -5.21
CA PHE A 150 0.03 -17.83 -6.34
C PHE A 150 -0.88 -18.12 -7.53
N THR A 151 -1.30 -19.36 -7.73
CA THR A 151 -2.25 -19.74 -8.78
C THR A 151 -3.63 -19.15 -8.52
N GLU A 152 -4.07 -19.08 -7.26
CA GLU A 152 -5.39 -18.52 -6.92
C GLU A 152 -5.42 -17.00 -7.05
N TRP A 153 -4.29 -16.34 -6.82
CA TRP A 153 -4.17 -14.88 -6.85
C TRP A 153 -3.55 -14.36 -8.16
N GLN A 154 -3.38 -15.23 -9.15
CA GLN A 154 -2.69 -14.92 -10.40
C GLN A 154 -3.29 -13.69 -11.11
N ASN A 155 -4.61 -13.61 -11.23
CA ASN A 155 -5.30 -12.48 -11.87
C ASN A 155 -4.99 -11.13 -11.21
N LEU A 156 -4.74 -11.11 -9.89
CA LEU A 156 -4.31 -9.91 -9.18
C LEU A 156 -2.85 -9.59 -9.50
N PHE A 157 -1.97 -10.61 -9.43
CA PHE A 157 -0.52 -10.43 -9.59
C PHE A 157 -0.07 -10.15 -11.02
N GLU A 158 -0.85 -10.53 -12.03
CA GLU A 158 -0.61 -10.16 -13.43
C GLU A 158 -0.68 -8.65 -13.68
N HIS A 159 -1.23 -7.89 -12.73
CA HIS A 159 -1.27 -6.43 -12.80
C HIS A 159 -0.16 -5.74 -11.99
N TYR A 160 0.69 -6.50 -11.29
CA TYR A 160 1.76 -5.95 -10.48
C TYR A 160 3.05 -5.77 -11.29
N GLU A 161 3.60 -4.56 -11.28
CA GLU A 161 4.90 -4.25 -11.87
C GLU A 161 5.99 -4.16 -10.79
N PRO A 162 6.98 -5.09 -10.76
CA PRO A 162 8.04 -5.09 -9.75
C PRO A 162 9.11 -4.02 -10.03
N PRO A 163 9.73 -3.42 -8.99
CA PRO A 163 10.75 -2.38 -9.15
C PRO A 163 11.91 -2.84 -10.05
N PRO A 164 12.49 -1.93 -10.86
CA PRO A 164 13.55 -2.28 -11.81
C PRO A 164 14.92 -2.56 -11.17
N TYR A 165 15.02 -2.54 -9.84
CA TYR A 165 16.26 -2.70 -9.08
C TYR A 165 16.51 -4.15 -8.66
N VAL A 166 16.61 -5.05 -9.65
CA VAL A 166 16.81 -6.49 -9.46
C VAL A 166 18.27 -6.80 -9.14
N LEU A 167 18.51 -7.68 -8.17
CA LEU A 167 19.88 -8.07 -7.82
C LEU A 167 20.42 -9.11 -8.82
N PRO A 168 21.71 -9.02 -9.22
CA PRO A 168 22.31 -10.01 -10.10
C PRO A 168 22.17 -11.43 -9.56
N HIS A 169 21.88 -12.39 -10.45
CA HIS A 169 21.74 -13.82 -10.13
C HIS A 169 20.61 -14.13 -9.13
N THR A 170 19.57 -13.29 -9.08
CA THR A 170 18.39 -13.52 -8.25
C THR A 170 17.11 -13.53 -9.08
N SER A 171 16.10 -14.23 -8.58
CA SER A 171 14.72 -14.16 -9.07
C SER A 171 13.80 -13.68 -7.94
N GLY A 172 12.72 -12.99 -8.30
CA GLY A 172 11.73 -12.54 -7.34
C GLY A 172 10.86 -13.70 -6.83
N ALA A 173 10.64 -13.76 -5.52
CA ALA A 173 9.60 -14.57 -4.90
C ALA A 173 8.61 -13.64 -4.21
N TYR A 174 7.41 -13.56 -4.77
CA TYR A 174 6.37 -12.64 -4.31
C TYR A 174 5.77 -13.15 -2.99
N SER A 175 5.29 -12.25 -2.15
CA SER A 175 4.31 -12.59 -1.12
C SER A 175 3.36 -11.42 -0.97
N PHE A 176 2.08 -11.73 -0.79
CA PHE A 176 1.01 -10.77 -0.59
C PHE A 176 0.46 -10.96 0.82
N GLY A 177 -0.12 -9.91 1.38
CA GLY A 177 -0.81 -10.08 2.63
C GLY A 177 -1.55 -8.86 3.09
N ILE A 178 -2.53 -9.15 3.96
CA ILE A 178 -3.37 -8.16 4.58
C ILE A 178 -3.31 -8.35 6.09
N ALA A 179 -3.16 -7.26 6.85
CA ALA A 179 -3.03 -7.33 8.32
C ALA A 179 -3.71 -6.16 9.01
N GLY A 180 -4.26 -6.37 10.20
CA GLY A 180 -4.91 -5.28 10.96
C GLY A 180 -3.89 -4.27 11.51
N PRO A 181 -4.33 -3.04 11.86
CA PRO A 181 -3.49 -2.09 12.59
C PRO A 181 -2.89 -2.75 13.83
N GLY A 182 -1.68 -2.34 14.21
CA GLY A 182 -1.02 -2.94 15.36
C GLY A 182 -0.38 -4.33 15.11
N THR A 183 -0.59 -4.95 13.95
CA THR A 183 0.07 -6.22 13.63
C THR A 183 1.55 -6.00 13.29
N GLY A 184 2.42 -6.97 13.58
CA GLY A 184 3.83 -6.93 13.21
C GLY A 184 4.41 -8.34 13.15
N VAL A 185 5.57 -8.48 12.50
CA VAL A 185 6.34 -9.72 12.53
C VAL A 185 7.56 -9.47 13.42
N PRO A 186 7.91 -10.39 14.34
CA PRO A 186 9.09 -10.23 15.16
C PRO A 186 10.35 -10.09 14.32
N PHE A 187 11.38 -9.51 14.91
CA PHE A 187 12.66 -9.34 14.24
C PHE A 187 13.22 -10.70 13.79
N HIS A 188 13.57 -10.79 12.50
CA HIS A 188 14.17 -11.97 11.89
C HIS A 188 15.07 -11.54 10.73
N TRP A 189 15.84 -12.48 10.19
CA TRP A 189 16.76 -12.26 9.09
C TRP A 189 16.29 -13.03 7.88
N HIS A 190 16.40 -12.40 6.70
CA HIS A 190 16.15 -13.01 5.40
C HIS A 190 17.24 -12.56 4.42
N GLY A 191 17.24 -13.14 3.22
CA GLY A 191 18.07 -12.67 2.10
C GLY A 191 17.72 -11.23 1.70
N PRO A 192 18.31 -10.65 0.64
CA PRO A 192 17.86 -9.35 0.17
C PRO A 192 16.36 -9.35 -0.16
N GLY A 193 15.68 -8.21 0.03
CA GLY A 193 14.25 -8.11 -0.20
C GLY A 193 13.77 -6.67 -0.21
N TYR A 194 12.58 -6.46 -0.76
CA TYR A 194 11.89 -5.17 -0.75
C TYR A 194 10.46 -5.34 -0.24
N SER A 195 9.84 -4.25 0.20
CA SER A 195 8.45 -4.25 0.65
C SER A 195 7.75 -3.04 0.06
N GLU A 196 6.63 -3.27 -0.60
CA GLU A 196 5.76 -2.23 -1.14
C GLU A 196 4.45 -2.21 -0.34
N VAL A 197 4.06 -1.02 0.11
CA VAL A 197 2.82 -0.79 0.84
C VAL A 197 1.82 -0.19 -0.14
N ILE A 198 0.75 -0.94 -0.43
CA ILE A 198 -0.29 -0.52 -1.39
C ILE A 198 -1.31 0.40 -0.71
N TYR A 199 -1.76 -0.04 0.46
CA TYR A 199 -2.61 0.72 1.37
C TYR A 199 -2.05 0.64 2.79
N GLY A 200 -2.14 1.76 3.49
CA GLY A 200 -1.69 1.86 4.87
C GLY A 200 -0.26 2.35 5.00
N ARG A 201 0.35 2.05 6.15
CA ARG A 201 1.74 2.37 6.47
C ARG A 201 2.37 1.22 7.23
N LYS A 202 3.68 0.99 7.05
CA LYS A 202 4.49 0.02 7.81
C LYS A 202 5.69 0.74 8.40
N LYS A 203 6.04 0.42 9.64
CA LYS A 203 7.27 0.92 10.29
C LYS A 203 8.30 -0.22 10.33
N PRO A 204 9.27 -0.25 9.40
CA PRO A 204 10.37 -1.20 9.46
C PRO A 204 11.44 -0.71 10.44
N THR A 205 12.05 -1.64 11.18
CA THR A 205 13.24 -1.37 12.02
C THR A 205 14.42 -2.16 11.43
N PRO A 206 15.02 -1.70 10.31
CA PRO A 206 16.13 -2.40 9.69
C PRO A 206 17.38 -2.30 10.57
N THR A 207 18.07 -3.42 10.79
CA THR A 207 19.40 -3.40 11.43
C THR A 207 20.42 -4.08 10.53
N CYS A 208 21.51 -3.37 10.22
CA CYS A 208 22.68 -3.94 9.56
C CYS A 208 23.56 -4.61 10.62
N ARG A 209 24.18 -5.76 10.33
CA ARG A 209 24.99 -6.51 11.32
C ARG A 209 26.22 -5.70 11.77
N ARG A 210 26.05 -4.89 12.83
CA ARG A 210 27.08 -4.55 13.83
C ARG A 210 26.42 -4.37 15.21
N LYS A 211 26.06 -5.50 15.84
CA LYS A 211 25.70 -5.70 17.27
C LYS A 211 24.56 -4.86 17.90
N ARG A 212 23.71 -5.62 18.60
CA ARG A 212 22.74 -5.34 19.69
C ARG A 212 21.33 -4.83 19.32
N LEU A 213 20.38 -5.55 19.93
CA LEU A 213 18.93 -5.45 19.82
C LEU A 213 18.37 -4.17 20.47
N HIS A 214 17.28 -3.65 19.91
CA HIS A 214 16.10 -3.29 20.69
C HIS A 214 14.83 -3.26 19.81
N TRP A 215 13.72 -3.62 20.45
CA TRP A 215 12.37 -3.82 19.89
C TRP A 215 11.69 -2.54 19.38
N SER A 216 10.77 -2.68 18.41
CA SER A 216 9.59 -1.80 18.24
C SER A 216 8.61 -2.31 17.16
N ALA A 217 7.32 -2.20 17.45
CA ALA A 217 6.14 -2.32 16.58
C ALA A 217 5.05 -1.37 17.16
N PRO A 218 3.90 -1.05 16.49
CA PRO A 218 3.49 -1.15 15.08
C PRO A 218 2.73 0.13 14.59
N SER A 219 2.20 0.16 13.35
CA SER A 219 1.51 1.28 12.65
C SER A 219 -0.04 1.16 12.51
N SER A 220 -0.70 2.25 12.06
CA SER A 220 -2.13 2.62 12.27
C SER A 220 -3.17 2.27 11.19
N LEU A 221 -2.89 1.41 10.21
CA LEU A 221 -3.88 1.07 9.16
C LEU A 221 -3.90 -0.44 8.91
N ALA A 222 -5.07 -0.97 8.49
CA ALA A 222 -5.10 -2.29 7.89
C ALA A 222 -4.23 -2.24 6.63
N ARG A 223 -3.31 -3.18 6.51
CA ARG A 223 -2.19 -3.14 5.57
C ARG A 223 -2.53 -4.01 4.40
N CYS A 224 -2.32 -3.54 3.18
CA CYS A 224 -2.07 -4.41 2.03
C CYS A 224 -0.59 -4.26 1.69
N CYS A 225 0.19 -5.33 1.87
CA CYS A 225 1.62 -5.31 1.62
C CYS A 225 1.98 -6.42 0.65
N ILE A 226 2.66 -6.06 -0.42
CA ILE A 226 3.53 -6.99 -1.10
C ILE A 226 4.88 -6.91 -0.39
N SER A 227 5.35 -8.02 0.15
CA SER A 227 6.71 -8.13 0.65
C SER A 227 7.42 -9.18 -0.20
N LEU A 228 8.55 -8.80 -0.76
CA LEU A 228 9.37 -9.65 -1.59
C LEU A 228 10.67 -9.97 -0.89
N THR A 229 10.92 -11.26 -0.74
CA THR A 229 12.23 -11.77 -0.36
C THR A 229 12.84 -12.35 -1.64
N ALA A 230 13.94 -11.77 -2.11
CA ALA A 230 14.73 -12.40 -3.17
C ALA A 230 15.46 -13.59 -2.54
N GLY A 231 14.92 -14.78 -2.76
CA GLY A 231 15.49 -16.05 -2.31
C GLY A 231 15.40 -17.06 -3.45
N GLY A 232 16.43 -17.10 -4.29
CA GLY A 232 16.63 -18.17 -5.27
C GLY A 232 17.62 -19.19 -4.71
N THR A 233 17.21 -20.44 -4.64
CA THR A 233 18.11 -21.59 -4.52
C THR A 233 19.05 -21.63 -5.72
N GLN A 234 20.35 -21.83 -5.48
CA GLN A 234 21.30 -22.17 -6.53
C GLN A 234 20.84 -23.49 -7.19
N HIS A 235 20.65 -23.46 -8.51
CA HIS A 235 20.71 -24.67 -9.33
C HIS A 235 22.13 -24.83 -9.84
#